data_AF-A0AAN7IY79-F1
#
_entry.id   AF-A0AAN7IY79-F1
#
_cell.length_a   1.000
_cell.length_b   1.000
_cell.length_c   1.000
_cell.angle_alpha   90.00
_cell.angle_beta   90.00
_cell.angle_gamma   90.00
#
_symmetry.space_group_name_H-M   'P 1'
#
loop_
_entity.id
_entity.type
_entity.pdbx_description
1 polymer ?
#
loop_
_entity_poly.entity_id
_entity_poly.type
_entity_poly.pdbx_seq_one_letter_code
_entity_poly.pdbx_strand_id
1 'polypeptide(L)'
;MFHWIPEHGQKNVQYYSAILQHENSITIKPIRDKTNGEKIIYHSVFLNHIISEEKWGLNPTTTTRTLPNFSIPYSYHDYITVWFRFMLHQNETMSHSWFVNFHKDFDSVFPLWFIRWWTQFGSAVEIFPAPLKDCFLNFSIRLKTDTHGAKFTPLLHFIKKYKIPWILKWQYAKEDDVLARCWYVKWWDRFSHIDSIINNVERDFLASNVSLLRITTPVQKAVTDTPDAPASSSTKNVAPSVKSKKKSSPLDAIRNDPEALFALLSKMIKEDEAANSDDEKSSQVSVSKDPYCQTYPYPQDWFGHDEENADDLARD
;
A
#
# COMPACT_ATOMS: atom_id res chain seq x y z
N MET A 1 -19.49 14.00 -9.42
CA MET A 1 -19.04 15.05 -8.44
C MET A 1 -18.34 14.32 -7.29
N PHE A 2 -17.25 14.82 -6.66
CA PHE A 2 -16.66 14.10 -5.50
C PHE A 2 -17.44 14.43 -4.22
N HIS A 3 -17.76 13.43 -3.40
CA HIS A 3 -18.52 13.62 -2.17
C HIS A 3 -17.61 13.77 -0.94
N TRP A 4 -17.11 14.98 -0.74
CA TRP A 4 -16.38 15.39 0.46
C TRP A 4 -16.51 16.91 0.66
N ILE A 5 -16.38 17.40 1.89
CA ILE A 5 -16.55 18.82 2.22
C ILE A 5 -15.17 19.51 2.21
N PRO A 6 -14.96 20.52 1.34
CA PRO A 6 -13.79 21.40 1.38
C PRO A 6 -13.52 21.99 2.74
N GLU A 7 -12.36 21.65 3.31
CA GLU A 7 -11.80 22.34 4.48
C GLU A 7 -11.55 23.83 4.19
N HIS A 8 -11.30 24.16 2.91
CA HIS A 8 -11.08 25.52 2.44
C HIS A 8 -11.91 25.76 1.17
N GLY A 9 -12.68 26.85 1.11
CA GLY A 9 -13.63 27.11 0.02
C GLY A 9 -13.02 27.18 -1.39
N GLN A 10 -11.72 27.50 -1.47
CA GLN A 10 -11.00 27.54 -2.75
C GLN A 10 -10.31 26.22 -3.12
N LYS A 11 -10.18 25.26 -2.18
CA LYS A 11 -9.65 23.91 -2.45
C LYS A 11 -10.80 22.97 -2.83
N ASN A 12 -11.48 23.31 -3.92
CA ASN A 12 -12.64 22.57 -4.38
C ASN A 12 -12.25 21.29 -5.14
N VAL A 13 -13.26 20.58 -5.63
CA VAL A 13 -13.12 19.39 -6.47
C VAL A 13 -12.18 19.60 -7.67
N GLN A 14 -12.27 20.74 -8.34
CA GLN A 14 -11.46 21.05 -9.52
C GLN A 14 -10.00 21.26 -9.15
N TYR A 15 -9.73 21.99 -8.07
CA TYR A 15 -8.38 22.19 -7.53
C TYR A 15 -7.67 20.86 -7.27
N TYR A 16 -8.32 19.96 -6.53
CA TYR A 16 -7.71 18.67 -6.23
C TYR A 16 -7.52 17.82 -7.49
N SER A 17 -8.51 17.78 -8.39
CA SER A 17 -8.38 17.06 -9.67
C SER A 17 -7.18 17.56 -10.48
N ALA A 18 -6.98 18.87 -10.51
CA ALA A 18 -5.89 19.50 -11.24
C ALA A 18 -4.51 19.17 -10.65
N ILE A 19 -4.38 18.95 -9.33
CA ILE A 19 -3.11 18.51 -8.72
C ILE A 19 -2.63 17.18 -9.31
N LEU A 20 -3.51 16.17 -9.36
CA LEU A 20 -3.15 14.84 -9.86
C LEU A 20 -2.80 14.85 -11.36
N GLN A 21 -3.49 15.69 -12.13
CA GLN A 21 -3.21 15.89 -13.56
C GLN A 21 -1.89 16.63 -13.77
N HIS A 22 -1.66 17.72 -13.04
CA HIS A 22 -0.45 18.54 -13.14
C HIS A 22 0.80 17.74 -12.81
N GLU A 23 0.73 16.91 -11.76
CA GLU A 23 1.86 16.05 -11.41
C GLU A 23 1.99 14.86 -12.36
N ASN A 24 0.98 14.52 -13.16
CA ASN A 24 0.87 13.28 -13.96
C ASN A 24 0.84 12.01 -13.08
N SER A 25 0.24 12.08 -11.89
CA SER A 25 0.24 10.97 -10.92
C SER A 25 -0.73 9.86 -11.30
N ILE A 26 -1.84 10.20 -11.95
CA ILE A 26 -2.82 9.23 -12.44
C ILE A 26 -3.35 9.62 -13.82
N THR A 27 -3.83 8.63 -14.56
CA THR A 27 -4.65 8.82 -15.76
C THR A 27 -6.03 8.24 -15.52
N ILE A 28 -7.07 9.08 -15.65
CA ILE A 28 -8.47 8.65 -15.55
C ILE A 28 -9.09 8.64 -16.96
N LYS A 29 -9.64 7.50 -17.37
CA LYS A 29 -10.39 7.34 -18.62
C LYS A 29 -11.86 7.00 -18.27
N PRO A 30 -12.85 7.84 -18.64
CA PRO A 30 -14.26 7.50 -18.45
C PRO A 30 -14.67 6.39 -19.43
N ILE A 31 -15.33 5.36 -18.94
CA ILE A 31 -15.95 4.32 -19.76
C ILE A 31 -17.44 4.61 -19.84
N ARG A 32 -17.94 4.79 -21.06
CA ARG A 32 -19.29 5.25 -21.36
C ARG A 32 -20.14 4.09 -21.86
N ASP A 33 -21.45 4.24 -21.70
CA ASP A 33 -22.43 3.27 -22.16
C ASP A 33 -22.45 3.22 -23.70
N LYS A 34 -22.36 2.02 -24.28
CA LYS A 34 -22.42 1.82 -25.74
C LYS A 34 -23.73 2.33 -26.36
N THR A 35 -24.82 2.32 -25.60
CA THR A 35 -26.14 2.78 -26.05
C THR A 35 -26.39 4.26 -25.73
N ASN A 36 -25.81 4.76 -24.63
CA ASN A 36 -25.87 6.18 -24.25
C ASN A 36 -24.47 6.72 -23.97
N GLY A 37 -23.83 7.29 -25.00
CA GLY A 37 -22.47 7.83 -24.90
C GLY A 37 -22.30 8.95 -23.85
N GLU A 38 -23.36 9.60 -23.39
CA GLU A 38 -23.27 10.61 -22.32
C GLU A 38 -23.17 9.99 -20.93
N LYS A 39 -23.73 8.80 -20.74
CA LYS A 39 -23.75 8.06 -19.47
C LYS A 39 -22.39 7.42 -19.21
N ILE A 40 -21.72 7.87 -18.17
CA ILE A 40 -20.49 7.23 -17.66
C ILE A 40 -20.92 6.06 -16.78
N ILE A 41 -20.43 4.87 -17.12
CA ILE A 41 -20.70 3.64 -16.38
C ILE A 41 -19.68 3.53 -15.22
N TYR A 42 -18.39 3.53 -15.56
CA TYR A 42 -17.30 3.46 -14.61
C TYR A 42 -16.09 4.25 -15.11
N HIS A 43 -15.10 4.49 -14.25
CA HIS A 43 -13.84 5.07 -14.65
C HIS A 43 -12.72 4.03 -14.60
N SER A 44 -11.82 4.05 -15.58
CA SER A 44 -10.53 3.39 -15.46
C SER A 44 -9.51 4.38 -14.89
N VAL A 45 -8.77 3.97 -13.87
CA VAL A 45 -7.67 4.74 -13.31
C VAL A 45 -6.36 3.95 -13.42
N PHE A 46 -5.37 4.59 -14.02
CA PHE A 46 -4.00 4.11 -14.08
C PHE A 46 -3.14 4.93 -13.14
N LEU A 47 -2.46 4.26 -12.21
CA LEU A 47 -1.48 4.90 -11.33
C LEU A 47 -0.18 5.02 -12.12
N ASN A 48 0.23 6.25 -12.42
CA ASN A 48 1.39 6.52 -13.29
C ASN A 48 2.68 6.63 -12.48
N HIS A 49 2.64 7.41 -11.39
CA HIS A 49 3.73 7.50 -10.43
C HIS A 49 3.19 8.09 -9.11
N ILE A 50 3.94 7.91 -8.03
CA ILE A 50 3.62 8.47 -6.71
C ILE A 50 4.82 9.27 -6.21
N ILE A 51 4.58 10.51 -5.81
CA ILE A 51 5.63 11.36 -5.27
C ILE A 51 5.82 11.02 -3.79
N SER A 52 7.03 10.60 -3.44
CA SER A 52 7.43 10.42 -2.05
C SER A 52 7.77 11.75 -1.40
N GLU A 53 7.77 11.76 -0.07
CA GLU A 53 8.10 12.95 0.71
C GLU A 53 9.51 13.47 0.37
N GLU A 54 10.47 12.56 0.22
CA GLU A 54 11.85 12.85 -0.17
C GLU A 54 11.96 13.51 -1.55
N LYS A 55 11.06 13.17 -2.48
CA LYS A 55 11.00 13.75 -3.84
C LYS A 55 10.18 15.04 -3.89
N TRP A 56 9.49 15.41 -2.81
CA TRP A 56 8.65 16.61 -2.79
C TRP A 56 9.48 17.89 -2.69
N GLY A 57 10.50 17.88 -1.83
CA GLY A 57 11.43 18.98 -1.57
C GLY A 57 12.16 18.84 -0.23
N LEU A 58 13.10 19.73 0.07
CA LEU A 58 13.92 19.69 1.29
C LEU A 58 13.09 19.79 2.59
N ASN A 59 11.96 20.51 2.56
CA ASN A 59 11.05 20.66 3.70
C ASN A 59 9.59 20.45 3.24
N PRO A 60 9.08 19.22 3.19
CA PRO A 60 7.76 18.89 2.65
C PRO A 60 6.58 19.56 3.36
N THR A 61 6.78 19.94 4.62
CA THR A 61 5.81 20.66 5.46
C THR A 61 5.65 22.13 5.08
N THR A 62 6.68 22.76 4.50
CA THR A 62 6.66 24.18 4.11
C THR A 62 6.78 24.40 2.61
N THR A 63 7.28 23.41 1.87
CA THR A 63 7.44 23.46 0.43
C THR A 63 6.07 23.31 -0.23
N THR A 64 5.66 24.34 -0.96
CA THR A 64 4.45 24.34 -1.75
C THR A 64 4.78 24.49 -3.23
N ARG A 65 3.93 23.92 -4.08
CA ARG A 65 4.06 23.99 -5.54
C ARG A 65 2.91 24.84 -6.09
N THR A 66 3.15 25.52 -7.19
CA THR A 66 2.13 26.30 -7.88
C THR A 66 1.35 25.41 -8.82
N LEU A 67 0.06 25.70 -8.97
CA LEU A 67 -0.84 24.98 -9.87
C LEU A 67 -1.33 25.96 -10.95
N PRO A 68 -1.21 25.63 -12.25
CA PRO A 68 -1.73 26.48 -13.30
C PRO A 68 -3.22 26.76 -13.12
N ASN A 69 -3.66 28.00 -13.36
CA ASN A 69 -5.05 28.46 -13.24
C ASN A 69 -5.62 28.54 -11.81
N PHE A 70 -4.82 28.27 -10.77
CA PHE A 70 -5.22 28.43 -9.38
C PHE A 70 -4.28 29.39 -8.67
N SER A 71 -4.82 30.35 -7.91
CA SER A 71 -4.04 31.33 -7.17
C SER A 71 -3.40 30.77 -5.89
N ILE A 72 -3.79 29.57 -5.47
CA ILE A 72 -3.37 28.96 -4.21
C ILE A 72 -2.39 27.84 -4.51
N PRO A 73 -1.21 27.83 -3.90
CA PRO A 73 -0.28 26.74 -4.05
C PRO A 73 -0.78 25.49 -3.29
N TYR A 74 -0.26 24.32 -3.63
CA TYR A 74 -0.57 23.07 -2.93
C TYR A 74 0.65 22.54 -2.18
N SER A 75 0.37 21.99 -1.00
CA SER A 75 1.36 21.33 -0.16
C SER A 75 1.45 19.84 -0.45
N TYR A 76 2.43 19.15 0.13
CA TYR A 76 2.46 17.68 0.08
C TYR A 76 1.25 17.07 0.78
N HIS A 77 0.71 17.72 1.81
CA HIS A 77 -0.52 17.29 2.46
C HIS A 77 -1.71 17.34 1.50
N ASP A 78 -1.82 18.39 0.67
CA ASP A 78 -2.86 18.50 -0.35
C ASP A 78 -2.73 17.40 -1.41
N TYR A 79 -1.49 17.06 -1.78
CA TYR A 79 -1.19 15.94 -2.66
C TYR A 79 -1.63 14.59 -2.08
N ILE A 80 -1.29 14.29 -0.82
CA ILE A 80 -1.77 13.06 -0.16
C ILE A 80 -3.30 13.07 -0.08
N THR A 81 -3.88 14.21 0.30
CA THR A 81 -5.32 14.37 0.50
C THR A 81 -6.10 14.08 -0.78
N VAL A 82 -5.61 14.50 -1.96
CA VAL A 82 -6.30 14.19 -3.21
C VAL A 82 -6.32 12.69 -3.51
N TRP A 83 -5.27 11.92 -3.17
CA TRP A 83 -5.25 10.47 -3.37
C TRP A 83 -6.43 9.75 -2.70
N PHE A 84 -6.88 10.23 -1.54
CA PHE A 84 -8.04 9.66 -0.83
C PHE A 84 -9.39 10.23 -1.32
N ARG A 85 -9.38 11.38 -1.99
CA ARG A 85 -10.60 12.06 -2.43
C ARG A 85 -11.00 11.71 -3.86
N PHE A 86 -10.05 11.47 -4.76
CA PHE A 86 -10.39 11.20 -6.16
C PHE A 86 -11.14 9.86 -6.33
N MET A 87 -10.90 8.87 -5.47
CA MET A 87 -11.64 7.60 -5.50
C MET A 87 -13.12 7.75 -5.09
N LEU A 88 -13.50 8.90 -4.52
CA LEU A 88 -14.87 9.23 -4.08
C LEU A 88 -15.68 9.92 -5.18
N HIS A 89 -15.36 9.69 -6.45
CA HIS A 89 -16.19 10.19 -7.55
C HIS A 89 -17.56 9.55 -7.46
N GLN A 90 -18.61 10.35 -7.52
CA GLN A 90 -19.99 9.90 -7.39
C GLN A 90 -20.78 10.14 -8.67
N ASN A 91 -21.58 9.15 -9.06
CA ASN A 91 -22.61 9.25 -10.10
C ASN A 91 -24.01 9.49 -9.49
N GLU A 92 -25.03 9.61 -10.32
CA GLU A 92 -26.42 9.88 -9.90
C GLU A 92 -27.00 8.81 -8.96
N THR A 93 -26.48 7.57 -9.00
CA THR A 93 -26.95 6.47 -8.15
C THR A 93 -26.20 6.38 -6.82
N MET A 94 -25.44 7.42 -6.46
CA MET A 94 -24.71 7.50 -5.19
C MET A 94 -23.72 6.33 -4.99
N SER A 95 -23.19 5.82 -6.10
CA SER A 95 -22.25 4.71 -6.15
C SER A 95 -21.19 4.98 -7.21
N HIS A 96 -20.10 4.22 -7.19
CA HIS A 96 -19.16 4.27 -8.31
C HIS A 96 -18.24 3.07 -8.39
N SER A 97 -17.96 2.66 -9.62
CA SER A 97 -17.02 1.59 -9.94
C SER A 97 -15.76 2.18 -10.59
N TRP A 98 -14.61 1.65 -10.18
CA TRP A 98 -13.29 1.96 -10.69
C TRP A 98 -12.63 0.69 -11.21
N PHE A 99 -12.18 0.71 -12.45
CA PHE A 99 -11.15 -0.22 -12.91
C PHE A 99 -9.79 0.36 -12.54
N VAL A 100 -9.06 -0.30 -11.65
CA VAL A 100 -7.79 0.20 -11.11
C VAL A 100 -6.63 -0.63 -11.64
N ASN A 101 -5.60 0.04 -12.16
CA ASN A 101 -4.36 -0.63 -12.55
C ASN A 101 -3.14 0.27 -12.30
N PHE A 102 -1.97 -0.35 -12.19
CA PHE A 102 -0.70 0.37 -12.31
C PHE A 102 -0.37 0.58 -13.79
N HIS A 103 0.12 1.76 -14.15
CA HIS A 103 0.65 1.99 -15.49
C HIS A 103 1.82 1.03 -15.76
N LYS A 104 2.02 0.65 -17.03
CA LYS A 104 3.09 -0.28 -17.44
C LYS A 104 4.48 0.19 -16.99
N ASP A 105 4.70 1.49 -17.07
CA ASP A 105 5.96 2.15 -16.71
C ASP A 105 6.02 2.58 -15.22
N PHE A 106 5.05 2.17 -14.40
CA PHE A 106 5.05 2.53 -12.98
C PHE A 106 6.23 1.88 -12.24
N ASP A 107 7.14 2.71 -11.76
CA ASP A 107 8.39 2.33 -11.07
C ASP A 107 8.52 2.95 -9.67
N SER A 108 7.58 3.80 -9.25
CA SER A 108 7.67 4.59 -8.03
C SER A 108 7.83 3.75 -6.77
N VAL A 109 8.65 4.23 -5.84
CA VAL A 109 8.74 3.71 -4.47
C VAL A 109 7.54 4.24 -3.68
N PHE A 110 6.81 3.35 -3.02
CA PHE A 110 5.61 3.72 -2.28
C PHE A 110 5.96 4.50 -1.01
N PRO A 111 5.42 5.70 -0.78
CA PRO A 111 5.52 6.35 0.53
C PRO A 111 4.69 5.59 1.58
N LEU A 112 5.03 5.71 2.86
CA LEU A 112 4.36 4.96 3.94
C LEU A 112 2.86 5.25 4.05
N TRP A 113 2.43 6.47 3.75
CA TRP A 113 1.01 6.82 3.76
C TRP A 113 0.21 6.00 2.72
N PHE A 114 0.87 5.47 1.69
CA PHE A 114 0.23 4.64 0.67
C PHE A 114 -0.27 3.31 1.25
N ILE A 115 0.27 2.85 2.39
CA ILE A 115 -0.29 1.69 3.12
C ILE A 115 -1.76 1.94 3.44
N ARG A 116 -2.11 3.15 3.93
CA ARG A 116 -3.50 3.50 4.24
C ARG A 116 -4.38 3.54 2.99
N TRP A 117 -3.84 4.07 1.89
CA TRP A 117 -4.56 4.09 0.61
C TRP A 117 -4.83 2.65 0.12
N TRP A 118 -3.80 1.79 0.19
CA TRP A 118 -3.91 0.38 -0.18
C TRP A 118 -4.90 -0.39 0.69
N THR A 119 -4.89 -0.18 2.00
CA THR A 119 -5.85 -0.82 2.92
C THR A 119 -7.29 -0.47 2.57
N GLN A 120 -7.54 0.74 2.06
CA GLN A 120 -8.91 1.19 1.76
C GLN A 120 -9.37 0.90 0.33
N PHE A 121 -8.48 0.99 -0.66
CA PHE A 121 -8.84 0.92 -2.09
C PHE A 121 -8.13 -0.21 -2.86
N GLY A 122 -7.21 -0.91 -2.20
CA GLY A 122 -6.43 -1.98 -2.80
C GLY A 122 -7.25 -3.23 -3.11
N SER A 123 -6.59 -4.17 -3.78
CA SER A 123 -7.17 -5.49 -4.08
C SER A 123 -7.12 -6.41 -2.87
N ALA A 124 -7.86 -7.52 -2.96
CA ALA A 124 -7.83 -8.62 -2.00
C ALA A 124 -7.38 -9.93 -2.70
N VAL A 125 -6.89 -10.92 -1.95
CA VAL A 125 -6.43 -12.20 -2.52
C VAL A 125 -7.63 -13.09 -2.88
N GLU A 126 -8.72 -12.92 -2.14
CA GLU A 126 -9.94 -13.71 -2.18
C GLU A 126 -10.61 -13.64 -3.55
N ILE A 127 -10.45 -12.52 -4.24
CA ILE A 127 -11.04 -12.31 -5.58
C ILE A 127 -10.25 -13.03 -6.68
N PHE A 128 -8.99 -13.42 -6.47
CA PHE A 128 -8.20 -14.04 -7.52
C PHE A 128 -8.75 -15.42 -7.95
N PRO A 129 -8.67 -15.75 -9.24
CA PRO A 129 -8.92 -17.12 -9.70
C PRO A 129 -7.85 -18.08 -9.15
N ALA A 130 -8.19 -19.36 -8.99
CA ALA A 130 -7.34 -20.36 -8.33
C ALA A 130 -5.89 -20.41 -8.88
N PRO A 131 -5.64 -20.43 -10.21
CA PRO A 131 -4.27 -20.46 -10.73
C PRO A 131 -3.44 -19.23 -10.31
N LEU A 132 -4.08 -18.06 -10.23
CA LEU A 132 -3.42 -16.83 -9.82
C LEU A 132 -3.17 -16.79 -8.30
N LYS A 133 -4.07 -17.39 -7.49
CA LYS A 133 -3.86 -17.56 -6.05
C LYS A 133 -2.64 -18.42 -5.75
N ASP A 134 -2.50 -19.57 -6.42
CA ASP A 134 -1.35 -20.47 -6.23
C ASP A 134 -0.04 -19.78 -6.64
N CYS A 135 -0.08 -19.07 -7.76
CA CYS A 135 1.02 -18.25 -8.24
C CYS A 135 1.43 -17.16 -7.24
N PHE A 136 0.45 -16.47 -6.65
CA PHE A 136 0.67 -15.47 -5.60
C PHE A 136 1.28 -16.07 -4.32
N LEU A 137 0.83 -17.25 -3.89
CA LEU A 137 1.40 -17.96 -2.73
C LEU A 137 2.88 -18.28 -2.96
N ASN A 138 3.22 -18.81 -4.13
CA ASN A 138 4.60 -19.09 -4.52
C ASN A 138 5.46 -17.80 -4.53
N PHE A 139 4.93 -16.72 -5.11
CA PHE A 139 5.58 -15.41 -5.10
C PHE A 139 5.83 -14.91 -3.67
N SER A 140 4.84 -15.01 -2.79
CA SER A 140 4.92 -14.48 -1.43
C SER A 140 6.00 -15.15 -0.59
N ILE A 141 6.17 -16.47 -0.73
CA ILE A 141 7.22 -17.24 -0.03
C ILE A 141 8.62 -16.82 -0.49
N ARG A 142 8.77 -16.43 -1.77
CA ARG A 142 10.07 -16.11 -2.38
C ARG A 142 10.35 -14.61 -2.45
N LEU A 143 9.40 -13.78 -2.03
CA LEU A 143 9.51 -12.33 -2.07
C LEU A 143 10.68 -11.88 -1.19
N LYS A 144 11.63 -11.18 -1.81
CA LYS A 144 12.73 -10.51 -1.11
C LYS A 144 12.50 -9.01 -1.22
N THR A 145 12.45 -8.34 -0.07
CA THR A 145 12.32 -6.89 0.02
C THR A 145 13.39 -6.33 0.95
N ASP A 146 13.75 -5.08 0.71
CA ASP A 146 14.51 -4.29 1.68
C ASP A 146 13.63 -3.92 2.89
N THR A 147 14.25 -3.29 3.90
CA THR A 147 13.58 -2.86 5.14
C THR A 147 12.37 -1.96 4.87
N HIS A 148 12.43 -1.15 3.81
CA HIS A 148 11.32 -0.27 3.44
C HIS A 148 10.19 -1.04 2.73
N GLY A 149 10.52 -1.87 1.75
CA GLY A 149 9.55 -2.71 1.03
C GLY A 149 8.81 -3.71 1.92
N ALA A 150 9.44 -4.20 2.99
CA ALA A 150 8.85 -5.13 3.96
C ALA A 150 7.63 -4.55 4.71
N LYS A 151 7.44 -3.22 4.70
CA LYS A 151 6.28 -2.54 5.31
C LYS A 151 4.99 -2.68 4.48
N PHE A 152 5.12 -3.12 3.23
CA PHE A 152 4.01 -3.29 2.30
C PHE A 152 3.65 -4.76 2.14
N THR A 153 2.38 -5.05 1.88
CA THR A 153 1.91 -6.43 1.75
C THR A 153 2.52 -7.11 0.51
N PRO A 154 2.78 -8.44 0.56
CA PRO A 154 3.19 -9.18 -0.62
C PRO A 154 2.23 -9.02 -1.80
N LEU A 155 0.93 -8.87 -1.52
CA LEU A 155 -0.10 -8.64 -2.54
C LEU A 155 0.13 -7.34 -3.31
N LEU A 156 0.45 -6.23 -2.61
CA LEU A 156 0.77 -4.97 -3.29
C LEU A 156 2.01 -5.11 -4.18
N HIS A 157 3.05 -5.79 -3.70
CA HIS A 157 4.25 -6.06 -4.51
C HIS A 157 3.93 -6.89 -5.75
N PHE A 158 3.14 -7.95 -5.60
CA PHE A 158 2.72 -8.82 -6.68
C PHE A 158 1.93 -8.05 -7.75
N ILE A 159 0.91 -7.29 -7.32
CA ILE A 159 0.05 -6.50 -8.20
C ILE A 159 0.84 -5.40 -8.90
N LYS A 160 1.70 -4.66 -8.17
CA LYS A 160 2.57 -3.62 -8.76
C LYS A 160 3.49 -4.22 -9.83
N LYS A 161 4.10 -5.37 -9.55
CA LYS A 161 5.11 -6.00 -10.40
C LYS A 161 4.50 -6.54 -11.69
N TYR A 162 3.37 -7.22 -11.59
CA TYR A 162 2.73 -7.88 -12.73
C TYR A 162 1.57 -7.10 -13.34
N LYS A 163 1.35 -5.84 -12.91
CA LYS A 163 0.33 -4.91 -13.43
C LYS A 163 -1.07 -5.55 -13.45
N ILE A 164 -1.41 -6.19 -12.34
CA ILE A 164 -2.69 -6.91 -12.20
C ILE A 164 -3.78 -5.87 -11.90
N PRO A 165 -4.80 -5.73 -12.76
CA PRO A 165 -5.90 -4.82 -12.47
C PRO A 165 -6.89 -5.44 -11.48
N TRP A 166 -7.65 -4.58 -10.81
CA TRP A 166 -8.82 -4.99 -10.02
C TRP A 166 -9.95 -3.98 -10.19
N ILE A 167 -11.18 -4.42 -9.91
CA ILE A 167 -12.34 -3.53 -9.85
C ILE A 167 -12.57 -3.16 -8.40
N LEU A 168 -12.72 -1.86 -8.13
CA LEU A 168 -13.17 -1.34 -6.85
C LEU A 168 -14.52 -0.65 -7.05
N LYS A 169 -15.53 -1.03 -6.27
CA LYS A 169 -16.81 -0.33 -6.22
C LYS A 169 -17.05 0.21 -4.82
N TRP A 170 -17.68 1.37 -4.72
CA TRP A 170 -18.29 1.80 -3.48
C TRP A 170 -19.73 2.23 -3.69
N GLN A 171 -20.54 2.10 -2.65
CA GLN A 171 -21.91 2.62 -2.61
C GLN A 171 -22.29 2.94 -1.17
N TYR A 172 -23.30 3.78 -0.97
CA TYR A 172 -23.88 3.98 0.35
C TYR A 172 -24.86 2.85 0.69
N ALA A 173 -24.78 2.36 1.92
CA ALA A 173 -25.75 1.45 2.50
C ALA A 173 -26.21 2.02 3.85
N LYS A 174 -27.47 1.75 4.19
CA LYS A 174 -27.99 2.04 5.52
C LYS A 174 -27.62 0.88 6.43
N GLU A 175 -26.80 1.16 7.44
CA GLU A 175 -26.40 0.23 8.49
C GLU A 175 -27.01 0.76 9.80
N ASP A 176 -28.04 0.07 10.29
CA ASP A 176 -28.94 0.55 11.35
C ASP A 176 -29.49 1.95 11.03
N ASP A 177 -29.21 2.96 11.86
CA ASP A 177 -29.61 4.35 11.64
C ASP A 177 -28.49 5.22 11.05
N VAL A 178 -27.40 4.61 10.58
CA VAL A 178 -26.24 5.32 10.01
C VAL A 178 -26.12 5.03 8.52
N LEU A 179 -25.92 6.09 7.74
CA LEU A 179 -25.55 5.95 6.33
C LEU A 179 -24.04 5.70 6.23
N ALA A 180 -23.65 4.46 5.94
CA ALA A 180 -22.26 4.05 5.81
C ALA A 180 -21.87 3.89 4.34
N ARG A 181 -20.59 4.09 4.03
CA ARG A 181 -20.04 3.81 2.70
C ARG A 181 -19.44 2.41 2.71
N CYS A 182 -19.99 1.52 1.91
CA CYS A 182 -19.49 0.16 1.73
C CYS A 182 -18.55 0.09 0.53
N TRP A 183 -17.53 -0.76 0.65
CA TRP A 183 -16.49 -0.98 -0.35
C TRP A 183 -16.54 -2.43 -0.83
N TYR A 184 -16.36 -2.61 -2.14
CA TYR A 184 -16.37 -3.91 -2.79
C TYR A 184 -15.18 -4.00 -3.73
N VAL A 185 -14.55 -5.15 -3.75
CA VAL A 185 -13.50 -5.49 -4.71
C VAL A 185 -13.95 -6.69 -5.53
N LYS A 186 -13.69 -6.66 -6.83
CA LYS A 186 -14.02 -7.75 -7.76
C LYS A 186 -12.85 -7.98 -8.72
N TRP A 187 -12.66 -9.24 -9.09
CA TRP A 187 -11.71 -9.64 -10.13
C TRP A 187 -12.19 -9.20 -11.51
N TRP A 188 -11.25 -8.85 -12.37
CA TRP A 188 -11.54 -8.56 -13.76
C TRP A 188 -11.51 -9.86 -14.58
N ASP A 189 -12.66 -10.50 -14.77
CA ASP A 189 -12.76 -11.80 -15.43
C ASP A 189 -12.22 -11.82 -16.87
N ARG A 190 -12.18 -10.65 -17.53
CA ARG A 190 -11.63 -10.47 -18.88
C ARG A 190 -10.11 -10.31 -18.90
N PHE A 191 -9.43 -10.47 -17.77
CA PHE A 191 -7.97 -10.39 -17.69
C PHE A 191 -7.32 -11.63 -18.29
N SER A 192 -6.87 -11.55 -19.54
CA SER A 192 -6.33 -12.67 -20.31
C SER A 192 -4.87 -13.01 -20.04
N HIS A 193 -4.16 -12.26 -19.20
CA HIS A 193 -2.71 -12.39 -19.04
C HIS A 193 -2.28 -13.30 -17.88
N ILE A 194 -3.19 -14.05 -17.27
CA ILE A 194 -2.91 -14.93 -16.11
C ILE A 194 -1.75 -15.88 -16.42
N ASP A 195 -1.81 -16.59 -17.55
CA ASP A 195 -0.78 -17.56 -17.93
C ASP A 195 0.58 -16.89 -18.12
N SER A 196 0.61 -15.67 -18.69
CA SER A 196 1.85 -14.91 -18.82
C SER A 196 2.43 -14.55 -17.46
N ILE A 197 1.59 -14.20 -16.47
CA ILE A 197 2.05 -13.87 -15.12
C ILE A 197 2.64 -15.11 -14.45
N ILE A 198 1.96 -16.25 -14.54
CA ILE A 198 2.44 -17.52 -13.98
C ILE A 198 3.83 -17.85 -14.54
N ASN A 199 3.97 -17.81 -15.87
CA ASN A 199 5.25 -18.06 -16.53
C ASN A 199 6.35 -17.06 -16.13
N ASN A 200 6.00 -15.77 -15.97
CA ASN A 200 6.96 -14.74 -15.56
C ASN A 200 7.40 -14.93 -14.11
N VAL A 201 6.49 -15.27 -13.20
CA VAL A 201 6.77 -15.57 -11.79
C VAL A 201 7.77 -16.73 -11.69
N GLU A 202 7.50 -17.82 -12.39
CA GLU A 202 8.40 -18.97 -12.43
C GLU A 202 9.79 -18.59 -12.96
N ARG A 203 9.85 -17.86 -14.07
CA ARG A 203 11.12 -17.40 -14.68
C ARG A 203 11.93 -16.53 -13.73
N ASP A 204 11.32 -15.56 -13.07
CA ASP A 204 12.00 -14.62 -12.17
C ASP A 204 12.67 -15.33 -10.99
N PHE A 205 12.01 -16.37 -10.47
CA PHE A 205 12.55 -17.15 -9.35
C PHE A 205 13.51 -18.26 -9.78
N LEU A 206 13.43 -18.77 -11.01
CA LEU A 206 14.45 -19.64 -11.59
C LEU A 206 15.74 -18.87 -11.87
N ALA A 207 15.64 -17.67 -12.47
CA ALA A 207 16.80 -16.82 -12.76
C ALA A 207 17.56 -16.41 -11.49
N SER A 208 16.85 -16.21 -10.39
CA SER A 208 17.43 -15.90 -9.07
C SER A 208 18.29 -17.04 -8.48
N ASN A 209 18.08 -18.29 -8.91
CA ASN A 209 18.87 -19.45 -8.45
C ASN A 209 20.15 -19.67 -9.28
N VAL A 210 20.20 -19.19 -10.53
CA VAL A 210 21.36 -19.38 -11.42
C VAL A 210 22.53 -18.44 -11.07
N SER A 211 22.26 -17.30 -10.43
CA SER A 211 23.29 -16.35 -9.99
C SER A 211 24.21 -16.88 -8.86
N LEU A 212 23.89 -18.02 -8.25
CA LEU A 212 24.68 -18.64 -7.17
C LEU A 212 25.65 -19.75 -7.63
N LEU A 213 25.67 -20.11 -8.91
CA LEU A 213 26.54 -21.17 -9.45
C LEU A 213 27.79 -20.66 -10.19
N ARG A 214 28.44 -19.61 -9.68
CA ARG A 214 29.85 -19.32 -9.99
C ARG A 214 30.71 -19.50 -8.74
N ILE A 215 30.82 -20.74 -8.28
CA ILE A 215 31.98 -21.16 -7.49
C ILE A 215 33.09 -21.43 -8.50
N THR A 216 34.02 -20.49 -8.63
CA THR A 216 35.34 -20.80 -9.19
C THR A 216 36.28 -20.91 -8.02
N THR A 217 36.82 -22.12 -7.87
CA THR A 217 37.73 -22.63 -6.84
C THR A 217 38.94 -21.71 -6.61
N PRO A 218 39.43 -21.56 -5.35
CA PRO A 218 40.65 -20.82 -5.07
C PRO A 218 41.88 -21.68 -5.42
N VAL A 219 42.77 -21.17 -6.28
CA VAL A 219 44.12 -21.72 -6.45
C VAL A 219 45.05 -20.97 -5.50
N GLN A 220 45.55 -21.69 -4.50
CA GLN A 220 46.65 -21.28 -3.63
C GLN A 220 47.97 -21.33 -4.41
N LYS A 221 48.81 -20.30 -4.25
CA LYS A 221 50.26 -20.47 -4.14
C LYS A 221 50.80 -19.53 -3.05
N ALA A 222 51.44 -20.14 -2.07
CA ALA A 222 52.24 -19.51 -1.03
C ALA A 222 53.61 -19.06 -1.59
N VAL A 223 54.27 -18.13 -0.90
CA VAL A 223 55.61 -18.29 -0.25
C VAL A 223 56.09 -16.92 0.27
N THR A 224 56.41 -16.91 1.58
CA THR A 224 57.39 -16.15 2.43
C THR A 224 57.78 -14.69 2.08
N ASP A 225 58.08 -13.76 3.00
CA ASP A 225 58.97 -13.78 4.19
C ASP A 225 58.67 -12.59 5.14
N THR A 226 58.93 -12.76 6.45
CA THR A 226 59.08 -11.71 7.50
C THR A 226 60.51 -11.13 7.52
N PRO A 227 60.92 -10.19 8.41
CA PRO A 227 60.22 -9.25 9.32
C PRO A 227 60.71 -7.77 9.14
N ASP A 228 60.08 -6.80 9.81
CA ASP A 228 60.79 -5.76 10.59
C ASP A 228 59.83 -4.71 11.18
N ALA A 229 60.04 -4.43 12.47
CA ALA A 229 59.71 -3.17 13.14
C ALA A 229 61.06 -2.58 13.61
N PRO A 230 61.22 -1.25 13.81
CA PRO A 230 60.76 -0.66 15.09
C PRO A 230 60.46 0.86 15.11
N ALA A 231 59.96 1.30 16.27
CA ALA A 231 60.10 2.64 16.90
C ALA A 231 59.28 3.81 16.30
N SER A 232 58.71 4.76 17.04
CA SER A 232 58.66 5.10 18.48
C SER A 232 57.58 6.18 18.72
N SER A 233 57.02 6.28 19.93
CA SER A 233 57.06 7.51 20.76
C SER A 233 56.07 7.45 21.95
N SER A 234 56.62 7.74 23.13
CA SER A 234 56.08 8.42 24.34
C SER A 234 54.55 8.55 24.50
N THR A 235 53.95 8.31 25.67
CA THR A 235 54.21 9.06 26.94
C THR A 235 53.52 8.36 28.13
N LYS A 236 54.13 8.40 29.31
CA LYS A 236 53.49 8.10 30.61
C LYS A 236 52.66 9.30 31.08
N ASN A 237 51.49 9.07 31.70
CA ASN A 237 51.19 9.55 33.07
C ASN A 237 49.77 9.17 33.57
N VAL A 238 49.77 8.58 34.78
CA VAL A 238 48.89 8.77 35.95
C VAL A 238 47.35 8.65 35.81
N ALA A 239 46.85 7.54 36.38
CA ALA A 239 45.79 7.35 37.42
C ALA A 239 44.59 8.34 37.58
N PRO A 240 43.46 7.84 38.13
CA PRO A 240 42.12 8.02 37.57
C PRO A 240 41.24 9.01 38.33
N SER A 241 40.29 9.67 37.66
CA SER A 241 39.22 10.37 38.37
C SER A 241 37.90 10.41 37.58
N VAL A 242 36.84 10.05 38.32
CA VAL A 242 35.40 10.38 38.15
C VAL A 242 34.67 9.85 36.92
N LYS A 243 34.09 8.63 37.06
CA LYS A 243 32.88 8.22 36.33
C LYS A 243 31.69 9.06 36.81
N SER A 244 31.16 9.93 35.95
CA SER A 244 29.80 10.44 36.09
C SER A 244 28.81 9.38 35.58
N LYS A 245 27.98 8.88 36.49
CA LYS A 245 26.87 7.97 36.21
C LYS A 245 25.85 8.69 35.31
N LYS A 246 25.74 8.27 34.05
CA LYS A 246 24.56 8.58 33.23
C LYS A 246 23.46 7.58 33.64
N LYS A 247 22.47 8.06 34.39
CA LYS A 247 21.26 7.30 34.75
C LYS A 247 20.56 6.91 33.44
N SER A 248 20.62 5.63 33.06
CA SER A 248 19.79 5.08 31.99
C SER A 248 18.34 5.11 32.45
N SER A 249 17.45 5.62 31.60
CA SER A 249 16.03 5.66 31.90
C SER A 249 15.44 4.25 31.84
N PRO A 250 14.38 3.93 32.61
CA PRO A 250 13.74 2.61 32.60
C PRO A 250 13.19 2.17 31.23
N LEU A 251 13.08 3.09 30.27
CA LEU A 251 12.57 2.84 28.92
C LEU A 251 13.62 2.27 27.96
N ASP A 252 14.91 2.49 28.21
CA ASP A 252 15.98 2.00 27.34
C ASP A 252 16.24 0.49 27.50
N ALA A 253 15.84 -0.09 28.64
CA ALA A 253 15.98 -1.52 28.90
C ALA A 253 14.92 -2.37 28.19
N ILE A 254 13.72 -1.82 27.95
CA ILE A 254 12.59 -2.55 27.32
C ILE A 254 12.77 -2.63 25.79
N ARG A 255 13.53 -1.71 25.18
CA ARG A 255 13.77 -1.69 23.73
C ARG A 255 14.64 -2.87 23.23
N ASN A 256 15.41 -3.49 24.12
CA ASN A 256 16.37 -4.54 23.76
C ASN A 256 15.87 -5.95 24.04
N ASP A 257 14.66 -6.11 24.58
CA ASP A 257 14.08 -7.41 24.92
C ASP A 257 12.70 -7.58 24.24
N PRO A 258 12.65 -8.27 23.08
CA PRO A 258 11.42 -8.47 22.33
C PRO A 258 10.38 -9.33 23.09
N GLU A 259 10.82 -10.19 24.03
CA GLU A 259 9.90 -11.00 24.83
C GLU A 259 9.22 -10.18 25.93
N ALA A 260 9.95 -9.25 26.55
CA ALA A 260 9.39 -8.32 27.53
C ALA A 260 8.33 -7.39 26.91
N LEU A 261 8.54 -6.97 25.66
CA LEU A 261 7.59 -6.12 24.93
C LEU A 261 6.31 -6.89 24.57
N PHE A 262 6.45 -8.15 24.15
CA PHE A 262 5.30 -9.03 23.87
C PHE A 262 4.49 -9.35 25.14
N ALA A 263 5.16 -9.56 26.27
CA ALA A 263 4.52 -9.78 27.57
C ALA A 263 3.73 -8.55 28.04
N LEU A 264 4.25 -7.34 27.79
CA LEU A 264 3.60 -6.07 28.16
C LEU A 264 2.34 -5.81 27.32
N LEU A 265 2.42 -6.05 25.99
CA LEU A 265 1.25 -5.96 25.10
C LEU A 265 0.18 -6.99 25.48
N SER A 266 0.59 -8.22 25.77
CA SER A 266 -0.34 -9.28 26.21
C SER A 266 -1.01 -8.96 27.55
N LYS A 267 -0.32 -8.23 28.43
CA LYS A 267 -0.86 -7.80 29.72
C LYS A 267 -1.86 -6.65 29.56
N MET A 268 -1.58 -5.68 28.69
CA MET A 268 -2.52 -4.58 28.41
C MET A 268 -3.82 -5.08 27.76
N ILE A 269 -3.72 -6.05 26.84
CA ILE A 269 -4.90 -6.67 26.22
C ILE A 269 -5.78 -7.37 27.26
N LYS A 270 -5.18 -8.06 28.25
CA LYS A 270 -5.92 -8.73 29.32
C LYS A 270 -6.53 -7.78 30.35
N GLU A 271 -5.89 -6.63 30.59
CA GLU A 271 -6.42 -5.60 31.50
C GLU A 271 -7.60 -4.84 30.86
N ASP A 272 -7.59 -4.62 29.55
CA ASP A 272 -8.72 -4.04 28.80
C ASP A 272 -9.92 -5.01 28.71
N GLU A 273 -9.68 -6.33 28.65
CA GLU A 273 -10.76 -7.34 28.69
C GLU A 273 -11.40 -7.46 30.09
N ALA A 274 -10.63 -7.27 31.16
CA ALA A 274 -11.14 -7.32 32.54
C ALA A 274 -11.96 -6.07 32.93
N ALA A 275 -11.67 -4.91 32.32
CA ALA A 275 -12.40 -3.66 32.59
C ALA A 275 -13.80 -3.59 31.94
N ASN A 276 -14.13 -4.53 31.04
CA ASN A 276 -15.40 -4.59 30.30
C ASN A 276 -16.36 -5.68 30.79
N SER A 277 -16.09 -6.30 31.96
CA SER A 277 -16.78 -7.52 32.42
C SER A 277 -17.81 -7.32 33.53
N ASP A 278 -17.99 -6.13 34.09
CA ASP A 278 -18.94 -5.90 35.18
C ASP A 278 -20.20 -5.18 34.68
N ASP A 279 -21.10 -5.90 34.01
CA ASP A 279 -22.55 -5.87 34.27
C ASP A 279 -23.37 -6.81 33.32
N GLU A 280 -24.05 -7.75 33.98
CA GLU A 280 -25.20 -8.61 33.62
C GLU A 280 -25.27 -9.52 32.35
N LYS A 281 -25.40 -10.82 32.68
CA LYS A 281 -25.82 -12.00 31.90
C LYS A 281 -27.19 -11.87 31.21
N SER A 282 -27.30 -12.32 29.95
CA SER A 282 -28.01 -13.59 29.61
C SER A 282 -27.90 -13.98 28.12
N SER A 283 -27.37 -15.19 27.89
CA SER A 283 -27.64 -16.17 26.81
C SER A 283 -27.45 -15.82 25.31
N GLN A 284 -26.36 -16.40 24.79
CA GLN A 284 -26.18 -17.16 23.54
C GLN A 284 -25.67 -16.50 22.24
N VAL A 285 -24.65 -17.21 21.72
CA VAL A 285 -23.93 -17.13 20.43
C VAL A 285 -22.86 -16.02 20.33
N SER A 286 -21.67 -16.36 20.83
CA SER A 286 -20.44 -15.60 20.62
C SER A 286 -19.89 -15.83 19.20
N VAL A 287 -20.19 -14.90 18.29
CA VAL A 287 -19.39 -14.68 17.08
C VAL A 287 -18.53 -13.45 17.35
N SER A 288 -17.21 -13.64 17.46
CA SER A 288 -16.27 -12.52 17.49
C SER A 288 -16.41 -11.71 16.22
N LYS A 289 -16.92 -10.47 16.34
CA LYS A 289 -17.03 -9.50 15.25
C LYS A 289 -15.76 -8.67 15.21
N ASP A 290 -14.96 -8.87 14.18
CA ASP A 290 -13.87 -7.97 13.80
C ASP A 290 -14.47 -6.84 12.93
N PRO A 291 -14.37 -5.55 13.30
CA PRO A 291 -15.12 -4.46 12.66
C PRO A 291 -14.61 -4.02 11.27
N TYR A 292 -13.68 -4.74 10.63
CA TYR A 292 -13.12 -4.33 9.33
C TYR A 292 -13.18 -5.38 8.20
N CYS A 293 -13.84 -6.52 8.40
CA CYS A 293 -14.03 -7.48 7.32
C CYS A 293 -15.30 -8.31 7.51
N GLN A 294 -16.41 -7.86 6.94
CA GLN A 294 -17.52 -8.74 6.60
C GLN A 294 -17.47 -9.06 5.10
N THR A 295 -16.77 -10.14 4.78
CA THR A 295 -16.96 -10.92 3.56
C THR A 295 -18.24 -11.74 3.70
N TYR A 296 -19.38 -11.15 3.34
CA TYR A 296 -20.63 -11.88 3.13
C TYR A 296 -20.72 -12.43 1.69
N PRO A 297 -21.43 -13.55 1.46
CA PRO A 297 -21.53 -14.18 0.15
C PRO A 297 -22.29 -13.28 -0.85
N TYR A 298 -21.69 -13.11 -2.03
CA TYR A 298 -22.03 -12.11 -3.04
C TYR A 298 -23.31 -12.44 -3.86
N PRO A 299 -24.20 -11.46 -4.05
CA PRO A 299 -25.12 -11.42 -5.19
C PRO A 299 -24.42 -10.82 -6.41
N GLN A 300 -24.29 -11.59 -7.50
CA GLN A 300 -23.73 -11.15 -8.79
C GLN A 300 -24.44 -9.90 -9.35
N ASP A 301 -25.72 -9.72 -9.00
CA ASP A 301 -26.64 -8.71 -9.53
C ASP A 301 -26.26 -7.26 -9.18
N TRP A 302 -25.36 -7.06 -8.20
CA TRP A 302 -24.95 -5.73 -7.77
C TRP A 302 -23.91 -5.05 -8.65
N PHE A 303 -23.37 -5.77 -9.65
CA PHE A 303 -22.54 -5.23 -10.73
C PHE A 303 -23.33 -5.05 -12.05
N GLY A 304 -24.66 -5.15 -12.00
CA GLY A 304 -25.53 -5.18 -13.18
C GLY A 304 -25.43 -3.97 -14.11
N HIS A 305 -25.33 -4.28 -15.41
CA HIS A 305 -25.20 -3.45 -16.62
C HIS A 305 -23.81 -2.95 -17.03
N ASP A 306 -22.77 -3.19 -16.24
CA ASP A 306 -21.41 -2.68 -16.54
C ASP A 306 -20.56 -3.65 -17.39
N GLU A 307 -21.01 -4.90 -17.59
CA GLU A 307 -20.21 -5.99 -18.16
C GLU A 307 -20.20 -6.06 -19.69
N GLU A 308 -21.19 -5.47 -20.38
CA GLU A 308 -21.32 -5.56 -21.84
C GLU A 308 -20.31 -4.68 -22.60
N ASN A 309 -19.63 -3.74 -21.93
CA ASN A 309 -18.84 -2.69 -22.60
C ASN A 309 -17.32 -2.74 -22.37
N ALA A 310 -16.85 -3.81 -21.75
CA ALA A 310 -15.48 -4.00 -21.29
C ALA A 310 -14.48 -4.53 -22.35
N ASP A 311 -14.89 -4.68 -23.61
CA ASP A 311 -14.12 -5.36 -24.67
C ASP A 311 -12.82 -4.63 -25.10
N ASP A 312 -12.72 -3.32 -24.89
CA ASP A 312 -11.66 -2.50 -25.50
C ASP A 312 -10.40 -2.29 -24.63
N LEU A 313 -10.37 -2.82 -23.40
CA LEU A 313 -9.25 -2.61 -22.46
C LEU A 313 -8.04 -3.55 -22.67
N ALA A 314 -8.11 -4.47 -23.65
CA ALA A 314 -7.06 -5.45 -23.93
C ALA A 314 -5.98 -4.99 -24.94
N ARG A 315 -5.94 -3.70 -25.31
CA ARG A 315 -5.10 -3.21 -26.42
C ARG A 315 -3.99 -2.20 -26.07
N ASP A 316 -3.79 -1.81 -24.81
CA ASP A 316 -2.77 -0.82 -24.42
C ASP A 316 -1.71 -1.35 -23.42
#